data_AF-A0A938EYF4-F1
#
_entry.id   AF-A0A938EYF4-F1
#
_cell.length_a   1.000
_cell.length_b   1.000
_cell.length_c   1.000
_cell.angle_alpha   90.00
_cell.angle_beta   90.00
_cell.angle_gamma   90.00
#
_symmetry.space_group_name_H-M   'P 1'
#
loop_
_entity.id
_entity.type
_entity.pdbx_description
1 polymer ?
#
loop_
_entity_poly.entity_id
_entity_poly.type
_entity_poly.pdbx_seq_one_letter_code
_entity_poly.pdbx_strand_id
1 'polypeptide(L)'
;MKDFDIIVNMKAKNKADFYLLPSFINRLFNQSVELLPSVDELFELELAYMEFNSLPEKDHLERLAYFKSINNKSTKHFLMYNHSVNSLTNDRSEKTKNYFENGVFSTGYATHGLFPYRGKFHPQLIKAFLNIIGIKKSEIILDPLCGSGTTNIEAALMGINSIAIDLSPFCQLMTKVKYDSLTIDIKALKGISKKSEELFSFFSANNLQKRLNEIENEQKKKIYNLALLAFLDSLGYSKRVISASHENLFSVVLRRYEETVYSFILNNSEYLKNLGNLQILNGVTATELPLDNNSIDGVITSPPYSFAIDYIKNDEAQLCFLGYNINNIRSKMIGLIGKNKEERLENYFNDMNKVCSEIARVLKPNKYLVMIIGSNTNQTGGIRLEQTIIDSCKEYNLKLVKTILKPIKGLRNTMKDEYILFFKKGLKT
;
A
#
# COMPACT_ATOMS: atom_id res chain seq x y z
N MET A 1 6.06 32.42 -32.26
CA MET A 1 5.23 33.49 -31.67
C MET A 1 4.24 33.93 -32.73
N LYS A 2 2.93 33.89 -32.44
CA LYS A 2 1.75 33.87 -33.34
C LYS A 2 1.30 32.44 -33.70
N ASP A 3 0.46 31.90 -32.80
CA ASP A 3 -0.72 31.07 -33.07
C ASP A 3 -1.32 30.56 -31.73
N PHE A 4 -1.40 31.44 -30.73
CA PHE A 4 -1.77 31.07 -29.35
C PHE A 4 -2.89 31.93 -28.74
N ASP A 5 -3.80 32.44 -29.58
CA ASP A 5 -4.93 33.29 -29.12
C ASP A 5 -6.33 32.78 -29.52
N ILE A 6 -6.51 31.54 -29.98
CA ILE A 6 -7.84 31.07 -30.43
C ILE A 6 -8.52 30.05 -29.48
N ILE A 7 -7.85 29.47 -28.48
CA ILE A 7 -8.43 28.36 -27.69
C ILE A 7 -8.77 28.72 -26.23
N VAL A 8 -9.20 29.96 -25.94
CA VAL A 8 -9.61 30.33 -24.57
C VAL A 8 -11.03 30.92 -24.46
N ASN A 9 -11.74 31.25 -25.54
CA ASN A 9 -13.09 31.81 -25.42
C ASN A 9 -14.09 31.24 -26.43
N MET A 10 -14.51 29.99 -26.21
CA MET A 10 -15.79 29.49 -26.73
C MET A 10 -16.78 29.29 -25.59
N LYS A 11 -17.25 30.41 -24.99
CA LYS A 11 -18.59 30.42 -24.40
C LYS A 11 -19.58 30.38 -25.56
N ALA A 12 -20.27 29.25 -25.70
CA ALA A 12 -21.18 28.96 -26.81
C ALA A 12 -22.20 30.09 -27.00
N LYS A 13 -22.10 30.79 -28.14
CA LYS A 13 -23.13 31.74 -28.61
C LYS A 13 -24.03 31.17 -29.72
N ASN A 14 -23.84 29.91 -30.13
CA ASN A 14 -24.71 29.15 -31.02
C ASN A 14 -24.68 27.68 -30.59
N LYS A 15 -25.74 26.89 -30.88
CA LYS A 15 -25.79 25.43 -30.64
C LYS A 15 -24.46 24.82 -31.08
N ALA A 16 -23.62 24.45 -30.12
CA ALA A 16 -22.30 23.92 -30.42
C ALA A 16 -22.47 22.55 -31.09
N ASP A 17 -21.80 22.36 -32.21
CA ASP A 17 -21.61 21.06 -32.84
C ASP A 17 -20.85 20.15 -31.86
N PHE A 18 -21.59 19.49 -30.97
CA PHE A 18 -21.02 18.71 -29.86
C PHE A 18 -20.07 17.62 -30.35
N TYR A 19 -20.23 17.15 -31.59
CA TYR A 19 -19.39 16.15 -32.25
C TYR A 19 -18.00 16.68 -32.66
N LEU A 20 -17.80 18.00 -32.68
CA LEU A 20 -16.48 18.62 -32.91
C LEU A 20 -15.71 18.85 -31.60
N LEU A 21 -16.36 18.66 -30.45
CA LEU A 21 -15.68 18.83 -29.15
C LEU A 21 -14.71 17.66 -28.94
N PRO A 22 -13.42 17.91 -28.66
CA PRO A 22 -12.50 16.84 -28.29
C PRO A 22 -12.98 16.17 -27.01
N SER A 23 -12.64 14.89 -26.84
CA SER A 23 -12.96 14.19 -25.60
C SER A 23 -12.33 14.94 -24.40
N PHE A 24 -13.03 14.94 -23.27
CA PHE A 24 -12.53 15.54 -22.03
C PHE A 24 -11.13 15.01 -21.66
N ILE A 25 -10.90 13.72 -21.85
CA ILE A 25 -9.62 13.05 -21.64
C ILE A 25 -8.53 13.60 -22.56
N ASN A 26 -8.77 13.71 -23.87
CA ASN A 26 -7.78 14.25 -24.80
C ASN A 26 -7.42 15.69 -24.46
N ARG A 27 -8.41 16.50 -24.04
CA ARG A 27 -8.18 17.88 -23.61
C ARG A 27 -7.35 17.96 -22.33
N LEU A 28 -7.53 17.01 -21.41
CA LEU A 28 -6.84 16.99 -20.12
C LEU A 28 -5.36 16.64 -20.25
N PHE A 29 -5.02 15.70 -21.14
CA PHE A 29 -3.64 15.16 -21.26
C PHE A 29 -2.87 15.66 -22.48
N ASN A 30 -3.54 16.35 -23.42
CA ASN A 30 -2.94 16.86 -24.67
C ASN A 30 -2.21 15.79 -25.50
N GLN A 31 -2.59 14.53 -25.34
CA GLN A 31 -2.06 13.36 -26.02
C GLN A 31 -3.18 12.32 -26.18
N SER A 32 -2.99 11.35 -27.08
CA SER A 32 -3.90 10.20 -27.16
C SER A 32 -3.61 9.27 -25.98
N VAL A 33 -4.48 9.27 -24.97
CA VAL A 33 -4.31 8.45 -23.78
C VAL A 33 -5.53 7.56 -23.55
N GLU A 34 -5.27 6.36 -23.06
CA GLU A 34 -6.30 5.46 -22.55
C GLU A 34 -6.02 5.23 -21.07
N LEU A 35 -6.95 5.61 -20.20
CA LEU A 35 -6.86 5.34 -18.76
C LEU A 35 -7.20 3.88 -18.47
N LEU A 36 -6.73 3.37 -17.34
CA LEU A 36 -7.10 2.04 -16.89
C LEU A 36 -8.61 1.97 -16.57
N PRO A 37 -9.27 0.82 -16.78
CA PRO A 37 -10.70 0.67 -16.46
C PRO A 37 -11.03 0.90 -14.98
N SER A 38 -10.03 0.79 -14.10
CA SER A 38 -10.19 1.04 -12.67
C SER A 38 -10.24 2.52 -12.30
N VAL A 39 -9.98 3.45 -13.24
CA VAL A 39 -10.09 4.89 -12.99
C VAL A 39 -11.55 5.30 -13.10
N ASP A 40 -12.28 5.15 -11.99
CA ASP A 40 -13.73 5.40 -11.92
C ASP A 40 -14.11 6.50 -10.92
N GLU A 41 -13.15 7.00 -10.14
CA GLU A 41 -13.36 8.07 -9.16
C GLU A 41 -12.65 9.38 -9.53
N LEU A 42 -13.25 10.51 -9.14
CA LEU A 42 -12.69 11.85 -9.43
C LEU A 42 -11.29 12.06 -8.85
N PHE A 43 -11.00 11.49 -7.68
CA PHE A 43 -9.68 11.60 -7.07
C PHE A 43 -8.62 10.80 -7.85
N GLU A 44 -8.99 9.68 -8.48
CA GLU A 44 -8.08 8.88 -9.30
C GLU A 44 -7.75 9.61 -10.59
N LEU A 45 -8.73 10.27 -11.21
CA LEU A 45 -8.51 11.14 -12.36
C LEU A 45 -7.63 12.35 -12.00
N GLU A 46 -7.82 12.95 -10.83
CA GLU A 46 -6.95 14.02 -10.33
C GLU A 46 -5.51 13.52 -10.13
N LEU A 47 -5.33 12.33 -9.56
CA LEU A 47 -4.01 11.72 -9.40
C LEU A 47 -3.37 11.38 -10.74
N ALA A 48 -4.11 10.81 -11.68
CA ALA A 48 -3.66 10.53 -13.04
C ALA A 48 -3.17 11.82 -13.74
N TYR A 49 -3.93 12.91 -13.60
CA TYR A 49 -3.54 14.23 -14.10
C TYR A 49 -2.26 14.73 -13.44
N MET A 50 -2.16 14.65 -12.10
CA MET A 50 -0.99 15.12 -11.37
C MET A 50 0.26 14.32 -11.72
N GLU A 51 0.21 12.98 -11.77
CA GLU A 51 1.40 12.19 -12.10
C GLU A 51 1.86 12.41 -13.56
N PHE A 52 0.92 12.56 -14.50
CA PHE A 52 1.23 12.81 -15.91
C PHE A 52 1.99 14.12 -16.10
N ASN A 53 1.54 15.19 -15.43
CA ASN A 53 2.16 16.51 -15.52
C ASN A 53 3.42 16.66 -14.64
N SER A 54 3.61 15.78 -13.65
CA SER A 54 4.80 15.82 -12.77
C SER A 54 5.98 15.01 -13.33
N LEU A 55 5.70 14.01 -14.17
CA LEU A 55 6.74 13.17 -14.78
C LEU A 55 7.20 13.69 -16.15
N PRO A 56 8.51 13.60 -16.45
CA PRO A 56 9.01 13.81 -17.81
C PRO A 56 8.36 12.83 -18.80
N GLU A 57 8.03 13.29 -20.01
CA GLU A 57 7.37 12.45 -21.04
C GLU A 57 8.10 11.14 -21.34
N LYS A 58 9.44 11.17 -21.31
CA LYS A 58 10.29 9.98 -21.51
C LYS A 58 10.03 8.85 -20.49
N ASP A 59 9.50 9.19 -19.32
CA ASP A 59 9.25 8.25 -18.22
C ASP A 59 7.80 7.77 -18.19
N HIS A 60 6.91 8.34 -19.01
CA HIS A 60 5.46 8.09 -18.97
C HIS A 60 5.12 6.61 -19.16
N LEU A 61 5.66 5.95 -20.19
CA LEU A 61 5.40 4.54 -20.45
C LEU A 61 5.91 3.61 -19.35
N GLU A 62 6.97 4.00 -18.64
CA GLU A 62 7.61 3.17 -17.62
C GLU A 62 6.96 3.33 -16.24
N ARG A 63 6.48 4.54 -15.92
CA ARG A 63 6.17 4.91 -14.53
C ARG A 63 4.71 5.16 -14.21
N LEU A 64 3.90 5.60 -15.15
CA LEU A 64 2.53 6.04 -14.84
C LEU A 64 1.68 4.90 -14.27
N ALA A 65 0.85 5.22 -13.28
CA ALA A 65 0.07 4.27 -12.52
C ALA A 65 -1.33 4.06 -13.11
N TYR A 66 -1.94 5.10 -13.66
CA TYR A 66 -3.37 5.12 -14.03
C TYR A 66 -3.65 4.94 -15.52
N PHE A 67 -2.63 4.66 -16.33
CA PHE A 67 -2.72 4.70 -17.78
C PHE A 67 -2.56 3.31 -18.37
N LYS A 68 -3.49 2.92 -19.25
CA LYS A 68 -3.38 1.70 -20.07
C LYS A 68 -2.42 1.92 -21.23
N SER A 69 -2.59 3.02 -21.97
CA SER A 69 -1.74 3.33 -23.11
C SER A 69 -1.58 4.85 -23.32
N ILE A 70 -0.47 5.23 -23.96
CA ILE A 70 -0.16 6.60 -24.38
C ILE A 70 0.35 6.54 -25.82
N ASN A 71 -0.26 7.32 -26.70
CA ASN A 71 -0.02 7.34 -28.14
C ASN A 71 0.00 5.91 -28.73
N ASN A 72 -1.01 5.12 -28.35
CA ASN A 72 -1.20 3.70 -28.72
C ASN A 72 -0.10 2.74 -28.25
N LYS A 73 0.79 3.15 -27.35
CA LYS A 73 1.78 2.28 -26.70
C LYS A 73 1.33 1.94 -25.29
N SER A 74 1.26 0.65 -24.97
CA SER A 74 0.91 0.18 -23.63
C SER A 74 1.94 0.62 -22.60
N THR A 75 1.47 1.03 -21.42
CA THR A 75 2.36 1.32 -20.29
C THR A 75 2.87 0.03 -19.66
N LYS A 76 4.03 0.10 -18.99
CA LYS A 76 4.55 -1.00 -18.19
C LYS A 76 3.58 -1.44 -17.09
N HIS A 77 2.88 -0.50 -16.44
CA HIS A 77 1.91 -0.85 -15.40
C HIS A 77 0.79 -1.75 -15.96
N PHE A 78 0.24 -1.39 -17.12
CA PHE A 78 -0.77 -2.24 -17.77
C PHE A 78 -0.19 -3.60 -18.17
N LEU A 79 0.96 -3.63 -18.83
CA LEU A 79 1.60 -4.87 -19.26
C LEU A 79 1.90 -5.81 -18.09
N MET A 80 2.36 -5.29 -16.96
CA MET A 80 2.73 -6.12 -15.81
C MET A 80 1.52 -6.78 -15.12
N TYR A 81 0.36 -6.12 -15.14
CA TYR A 81 -0.77 -6.44 -14.27
C TYR A 81 -2.05 -6.84 -15.00
N ASN A 82 -2.10 -6.77 -16.33
CA ASN A 82 -3.26 -7.18 -17.13
C ASN A 82 -3.44 -8.71 -17.26
N HIS A 83 -2.76 -9.50 -16.42
CA HIS A 83 -2.88 -10.95 -16.41
C HIS A 83 -3.77 -11.39 -15.25
N SER A 84 -4.93 -11.98 -15.55
CA SER A 84 -5.78 -12.62 -14.55
C SER A 84 -5.24 -14.00 -14.18
N VAL A 85 -5.22 -14.33 -12.88
CA VAL A 85 -4.88 -15.66 -12.40
C VAL A 85 -6.16 -16.50 -12.38
N ASN A 86 -6.26 -17.49 -13.27
CA ASN A 86 -7.46 -18.33 -13.43
C ASN A 86 -7.96 -18.98 -12.12
N SER A 87 -7.08 -19.23 -11.15
CA SER A 87 -7.47 -19.85 -9.87
C SER A 87 -8.11 -18.89 -8.86
N LEU A 88 -8.01 -17.57 -9.07
CA LEU A 88 -8.77 -16.59 -8.28
C LEU A 88 -10.25 -16.58 -8.67
N THR A 89 -10.59 -17.06 -9.86
CA THR A 89 -11.94 -16.98 -10.45
C THR A 89 -12.58 -18.35 -10.66
N ASN A 90 -11.81 -19.41 -10.93
CA ASN A 90 -12.34 -20.77 -11.08
C ASN A 90 -13.04 -21.23 -9.78
N ASP A 91 -14.22 -21.82 -9.94
CA ASP A 91 -15.12 -22.31 -8.88
C ASP A 91 -15.72 -21.25 -7.93
N ARG A 92 -15.60 -19.95 -8.25
CA ARG A 92 -16.25 -18.86 -7.48
C ARG A 92 -17.51 -18.33 -8.14
N SER A 93 -18.42 -17.78 -7.34
CA SER A 93 -19.61 -17.09 -7.83
C SER A 93 -19.24 -15.92 -8.75
N GLU A 94 -20.08 -15.61 -9.73
CA GLU A 94 -19.84 -14.49 -10.66
C GLU A 94 -19.59 -13.16 -9.95
N LYS A 95 -20.30 -12.89 -8.86
CA LYS A 95 -20.07 -11.71 -8.01
C LYS A 95 -18.63 -11.63 -7.50
N THR A 96 -18.04 -12.78 -7.16
CA THR A 96 -16.66 -12.87 -6.68
C THR A 96 -15.67 -12.75 -7.82
N LYS A 97 -15.96 -13.35 -8.99
CA LYS A 97 -15.16 -13.16 -10.21
C LYS A 97 -15.07 -11.69 -10.60
N ASN A 98 -16.22 -11.01 -10.69
CA ASN A 98 -16.29 -9.57 -10.97
C ASN A 98 -15.55 -8.72 -9.92
N TYR A 99 -15.56 -9.10 -8.63
CA TYR A 99 -14.77 -8.41 -7.62
C TYR A 99 -13.26 -8.52 -7.87
N PHE A 100 -12.76 -9.69 -8.25
CA PHE A 100 -11.34 -9.87 -8.57
C PHE A 100 -10.97 -9.23 -9.90
N GLU A 101 -11.83 -9.31 -10.93
CA GLU A 101 -11.63 -8.69 -12.24
C GLU A 101 -11.61 -7.16 -12.15
N ASN A 102 -12.54 -6.56 -11.40
CA ASN A 102 -12.54 -5.11 -11.11
C ASN A 102 -11.41 -4.72 -10.13
N GLY A 103 -10.87 -5.69 -9.39
CA GLY A 103 -9.82 -5.52 -8.40
C GLY A 103 -8.39 -5.65 -8.94
N VAL A 104 -8.23 -6.07 -10.20
CA VAL A 104 -6.93 -6.44 -10.81
C VAL A 104 -5.92 -5.31 -10.65
N PHE A 105 -6.30 -4.08 -11.02
CA PHE A 105 -5.40 -2.92 -10.94
C PHE A 105 -5.48 -2.15 -9.61
N SER A 106 -6.38 -2.50 -8.69
CA SER A 106 -6.62 -1.71 -7.47
C SER A 106 -6.05 -2.35 -6.20
N THR A 107 -6.17 -3.66 -6.00
CA THR A 107 -5.71 -4.32 -4.74
C THR A 107 -5.17 -5.73 -4.93
N GLY A 108 -5.32 -6.31 -6.13
CA GLY A 108 -5.05 -7.72 -6.41
C GLY A 108 -3.75 -8.05 -7.16
N TYR A 109 -3.03 -7.06 -7.70
CA TYR A 109 -1.82 -7.33 -8.49
C TYR A 109 -0.56 -7.57 -7.65
N ALA A 110 0.45 -8.17 -8.31
CA ALA A 110 1.74 -8.54 -7.72
C ALA A 110 1.55 -9.32 -6.40
N THR A 111 2.32 -9.00 -5.36
CA THR A 111 2.25 -9.64 -4.05
C THR A 111 1.33 -8.91 -3.07
N HIS A 112 0.63 -7.83 -3.51
CA HIS A 112 -0.30 -7.08 -2.67
C HIS A 112 -1.56 -7.87 -2.28
N GLY A 113 -1.91 -8.88 -3.10
CA GLY A 113 -3.01 -9.81 -2.85
C GLY A 113 -2.71 -10.87 -1.77
N LEU A 114 -1.44 -11.02 -1.35
CA LEU A 114 -1.09 -11.90 -0.24
C LEU A 114 -1.57 -11.27 1.07
N PHE A 115 -2.36 -12.05 1.83
CA PHE A 115 -3.01 -11.68 3.08
C PHE A 115 -4.02 -10.50 2.97
N PRO A 116 -5.30 -10.69 3.37
CA PRO A 116 -6.32 -9.65 3.30
C PRO A 116 -6.23 -8.65 4.48
N TYR A 117 -5.18 -7.83 4.53
CA TYR A 117 -4.99 -6.83 5.59
C TYR A 117 -6.04 -5.70 5.52
N ARG A 118 -6.66 -5.38 6.65
CA ARG A 118 -7.66 -4.31 6.77
C ARG A 118 -6.98 -2.95 6.86
N GLY A 119 -7.49 -1.96 6.12
CA GLY A 119 -6.92 -0.61 6.11
C GLY A 119 -5.63 -0.47 5.31
N LYS A 120 -5.34 -1.38 4.36
CA LYS A 120 -4.21 -1.24 3.43
C LYS A 120 -4.50 -0.21 2.33
N PHE A 121 -3.43 0.37 1.78
CA PHE A 121 -3.51 1.21 0.58
C PHE A 121 -3.92 0.43 -0.67
N HIS A 122 -4.56 1.14 -1.61
CA HIS A 122 -4.59 0.70 -3.00
C HIS A 122 -3.19 0.93 -3.58
N PRO A 123 -2.48 -0.10 -4.09
CA PRO A 123 -1.09 0.07 -4.53
C PRO A 123 -0.92 1.09 -5.67
N GLN A 124 -1.89 1.18 -6.59
CA GLN A 124 -1.87 2.15 -7.68
C GLN A 124 -1.76 3.61 -7.20
N LEU A 125 -2.41 3.93 -6.08
CA LEU A 125 -2.35 5.24 -5.44
C LEU A 125 -0.93 5.59 -5.00
N ILE A 126 -0.24 4.63 -4.39
CA ILE A 126 1.14 4.79 -3.92
C ILE A 126 2.07 4.99 -5.11
N LYS A 127 1.91 4.22 -6.18
CA LYS A 127 2.68 4.40 -7.41
C LYS A 127 2.56 5.83 -7.95
N ALA A 128 1.34 6.37 -7.99
CA ALA A 128 1.10 7.75 -8.40
C ALA A 128 1.74 8.76 -7.43
N PHE A 129 1.67 8.53 -6.12
CA PHE A 129 2.34 9.40 -5.14
C PHE A 129 3.85 9.44 -5.34
N LEU A 130 4.48 8.28 -5.54
CA LEU A 130 5.91 8.18 -5.84
C LEU A 130 6.28 9.00 -7.09
N ASN A 131 5.42 8.99 -8.11
CA ASN A 131 5.59 9.81 -9.31
C ASN A 131 5.39 11.32 -9.05
N ILE A 132 4.30 11.70 -8.37
CA ILE A 132 3.94 13.09 -8.09
C ILE A 132 5.00 13.79 -7.24
N ILE A 133 5.58 13.11 -6.25
CA ILE A 133 6.64 13.68 -5.41
C ILE A 133 8.02 13.61 -6.05
N GLY A 134 8.14 13.02 -7.25
CA GLY A 134 9.35 12.99 -8.05
C GLY A 134 10.46 12.07 -7.51
N ILE A 135 10.11 10.98 -6.81
CA ILE A 135 11.10 10.07 -6.22
C ILE A 135 11.80 9.22 -7.29
N LYS A 136 13.14 9.17 -7.22
CA LYS A 136 14.00 8.50 -8.20
C LYS A 136 14.52 7.15 -7.68
N LYS A 137 15.00 6.29 -8.58
CA LYS A 137 15.53 4.94 -8.24
C LYS A 137 16.70 4.97 -7.26
N SER A 138 17.53 6.02 -7.30
CA SER A 138 18.67 6.20 -6.40
C SER A 138 18.30 6.79 -5.04
N GLU A 139 17.04 7.15 -4.84
CA GLU A 139 16.54 7.81 -3.64
C GLU A 139 15.84 6.81 -2.71
N ILE A 140 15.59 7.22 -1.48
CA ILE A 140 14.98 6.36 -0.45
C ILE A 140 13.63 6.90 0.03
N ILE A 141 12.63 6.03 0.04
CA ILE A 141 11.32 6.32 0.63
C ILE A 141 11.21 5.70 2.02
N LEU A 142 10.60 6.39 2.96
CA LEU A 142 10.28 5.86 4.28
C LEU A 142 8.77 5.69 4.43
N ASP A 143 8.35 4.54 4.95
CA ASP A 143 7.02 4.33 5.51
C ASP A 143 7.19 3.97 7.00
N PRO A 144 7.00 4.94 7.92
CA PRO A 144 7.23 4.73 9.35
C PRO A 144 6.06 3.99 10.04
N LEU A 145 4.96 3.73 9.33
CA LEU A 145 3.75 3.06 9.83
C LEU A 145 3.24 2.10 8.74
N CYS A 146 4.12 1.21 8.28
CA CYS A 146 3.98 0.56 6.98
C CYS A 146 2.84 -0.46 6.89
N GLY A 147 2.33 -0.95 8.02
CA GLY A 147 1.30 -1.98 8.07
C GLY A 147 1.67 -3.18 7.21
N SER A 148 0.86 -3.45 6.18
CA SER A 148 1.10 -4.56 5.25
C SER A 148 2.13 -4.30 4.14
N GLY A 149 2.82 -3.16 4.17
CA GLY A 149 3.98 -2.84 3.34
C GLY A 149 3.69 -2.28 1.95
N THR A 150 2.47 -1.81 1.67
CA THR A 150 2.08 -1.42 0.30
C THR A 150 3.01 -0.37 -0.32
N THR A 151 3.42 0.64 0.46
CA THR A 151 4.40 1.66 0.04
C THR A 151 5.70 1.03 -0.43
N ASN A 152 6.22 0.12 0.39
CA ASN A 152 7.52 -0.52 0.19
C ASN A 152 7.52 -1.48 -0.99
N ILE A 153 6.42 -2.21 -1.21
CA ILE A 153 6.29 -3.12 -2.35
C ILE A 153 6.22 -2.35 -3.66
N GLU A 154 5.46 -1.25 -3.72
CA GLU A 154 5.44 -0.39 -4.92
C GLU A 154 6.80 0.27 -5.18
N ALA A 155 7.47 0.75 -4.12
CA ALA A 155 8.83 1.27 -4.24
C ALA A 155 9.78 0.21 -4.84
N ALA A 156 9.75 -1.02 -4.31
CA ALA A 156 10.54 -2.13 -4.83
C ALA A 156 10.27 -2.41 -6.31
N LEU A 157 8.99 -2.52 -6.71
CA LEU A 157 8.58 -2.76 -8.10
C LEU A 157 8.99 -1.62 -9.06
N MET A 158 9.19 -0.41 -8.53
CA MET A 158 9.69 0.75 -9.27
C MET A 158 11.23 0.87 -9.27
N GLY A 159 11.94 -0.03 -8.58
CA GLY A 159 13.39 0.03 -8.43
C GLY A 159 13.86 1.08 -7.43
N ILE A 160 13.02 1.45 -6.45
CA ILE A 160 13.25 2.50 -5.46
C ILE A 160 13.50 1.85 -4.10
N ASN A 161 14.58 2.25 -3.42
CA ASN A 161 14.89 1.73 -2.11
C ASN A 161 13.89 2.25 -1.08
N SER A 162 13.56 1.42 -0.09
CA SER A 162 12.61 1.81 0.94
C SER A 162 12.97 1.30 2.34
N ILE A 163 12.60 2.08 3.35
CA ILE A 163 12.64 1.70 4.75
C ILE A 163 11.20 1.54 5.25
N ALA A 164 10.94 0.44 5.94
CA ALA A 164 9.66 0.09 6.53
C ALA A 164 9.79 -0.02 8.05
N ILE A 165 8.87 0.62 8.77
CA ILE A 165 8.75 0.52 10.23
C ILE A 165 7.29 0.25 10.54
N ASP A 166 7.05 -0.71 11.43
CA ASP A 166 5.75 -0.94 12.04
C ASP A 166 5.97 -1.51 13.45
N LEU A 167 5.11 -1.17 14.40
CA LEU A 167 5.17 -1.71 15.75
C LEU A 167 4.81 -3.21 15.77
N SER A 168 3.91 -3.64 14.90
CA SER A 168 3.41 -5.01 14.86
C SER A 168 4.45 -5.92 14.18
N PRO A 169 4.98 -6.94 14.89
CA PRO A 169 5.89 -7.91 14.30
C PRO A 169 5.21 -8.74 13.21
N PHE A 170 3.88 -8.88 13.26
CA PHE A 170 3.14 -9.55 12.19
C PHE A 170 3.09 -8.71 10.90
N CYS A 171 2.93 -7.38 11.02
CA CYS A 171 3.05 -6.45 9.89
C CYS A 171 4.45 -6.49 9.25
N GLN A 172 5.50 -6.53 10.08
CA GLN A 172 6.89 -6.70 9.62
C GLN A 172 7.08 -8.01 8.85
N LEU A 173 6.61 -9.14 9.39
CA LEU A 173 6.64 -10.44 8.71
C LEU A 173 5.90 -10.39 7.36
N MET A 174 4.69 -9.83 7.34
CA MET A 174 3.87 -9.73 6.14
C MET A 174 4.55 -8.89 5.05
N THR A 175 5.10 -7.74 5.43
CA THR A 175 5.85 -6.84 4.53
C THR A 175 7.06 -7.56 3.95
N LYS A 176 7.83 -8.28 4.80
CA LYS A 176 8.97 -9.09 4.35
C LYS A 176 8.56 -10.19 3.37
N VAL A 177 7.54 -10.97 3.70
CA VAL A 177 7.05 -12.07 2.86
C VAL A 177 6.61 -11.57 1.49
N LYS A 178 5.86 -10.48 1.44
CA LYS A 178 5.41 -9.90 0.17
C LYS A 178 6.58 -9.45 -0.70
N TYR A 179 7.62 -8.87 -0.10
CA TYR A 179 8.81 -8.45 -0.83
C TYR A 179 9.63 -9.64 -1.30
N ASP A 180 9.95 -10.57 -0.39
CA ASP A 180 10.71 -11.77 -0.68
C ASP A 180 10.05 -12.61 -1.77
N SER A 181 8.71 -12.66 -1.79
CA SER A 181 7.93 -13.36 -2.81
C SER A 181 8.17 -12.85 -4.23
N LEU A 182 8.61 -11.60 -4.43
CA LEU A 182 8.99 -11.07 -5.74
C LEU A 182 10.31 -11.66 -6.27
N THR A 183 11.07 -12.35 -5.41
CA THR A 183 12.45 -12.81 -5.67
C THR A 183 12.65 -14.31 -5.42
N ILE A 184 11.55 -15.05 -5.25
CA ILE A 184 11.56 -16.50 -5.07
C ILE A 184 11.97 -17.17 -6.39
N ASP A 185 12.84 -18.18 -6.32
CA ASP A 185 13.10 -19.04 -7.47
C ASP A 185 11.81 -19.80 -7.85
N ILE A 186 11.34 -19.56 -9.08
CA ILE A 186 10.11 -20.15 -9.61
C ILE A 186 10.13 -21.69 -9.59
N LYS A 187 11.30 -22.32 -9.74
CA LYS A 187 11.45 -23.78 -9.66
C LYS A 187 11.25 -24.29 -8.23
N ALA A 188 11.71 -23.54 -7.24
CA ALA A 188 11.52 -23.88 -5.83
C ALA A 188 10.08 -23.63 -5.36
N LEU A 189 9.39 -22.64 -5.96
CA LEU A 189 7.99 -22.33 -5.69
C LEU A 189 7.02 -23.38 -6.23
N LYS A 190 7.33 -23.93 -7.41
CA LYS A 190 6.42 -24.85 -8.09
C LYS A 190 6.21 -26.14 -7.27
N GLY A 191 4.95 -26.44 -6.97
CA GLY A 191 4.51 -27.64 -6.27
C GLY A 191 4.52 -27.54 -4.74
N ILE A 192 4.73 -26.37 -4.13
CA ILE A 192 4.69 -26.25 -2.67
C ILE A 192 3.31 -26.58 -2.09
N SER A 193 2.23 -26.31 -2.81
CA SER A 193 0.85 -26.67 -2.41
C SER A 193 0.63 -28.17 -2.28
N LYS A 194 1.38 -28.99 -3.04
CA LYS A 194 1.37 -30.46 -2.91
C LYS A 194 2.01 -30.95 -1.61
N LYS A 195 2.76 -30.09 -0.93
CA LYS A 195 3.39 -30.34 0.37
C LYS A 195 2.62 -29.69 1.52
N SER A 196 1.34 -29.36 1.31
CA SER A 196 0.53 -28.65 2.32
C SER A 196 0.44 -29.43 3.64
N GLU A 197 0.26 -30.74 3.63
CA GLU A 197 0.23 -31.55 4.87
C GLU A 197 1.57 -31.53 5.62
N GLU A 198 2.70 -31.67 4.89
CA GLU A 198 4.05 -31.59 5.46
C GLU A 198 4.31 -30.21 6.08
N LEU A 199 3.98 -29.14 5.35
CA LEU A 199 4.16 -27.76 5.80
C LEU A 199 3.22 -27.43 6.96
N PHE A 200 1.98 -27.92 6.96
CA PHE A 200 1.04 -27.73 8.06
C PHE A 200 1.56 -28.40 9.34
N SER A 201 2.06 -29.63 9.21
CA SER A 201 2.71 -30.36 10.30
C SER A 201 3.98 -29.65 10.78
N PHE A 202 4.74 -29.04 9.87
CA PHE A 202 5.89 -28.21 10.22
C PHE A 202 5.47 -27.01 11.07
N PHE A 203 4.46 -26.25 10.67
CA PHE A 203 4.03 -25.07 11.42
C PHE A 203 3.30 -25.41 12.73
N SER A 204 2.65 -26.57 12.80
CA SER A 204 1.90 -26.99 13.98
C SER A 204 2.77 -27.61 15.09
N ALA A 205 4.05 -27.90 14.82
CA ALA A 205 4.91 -28.48 15.85
C ALA A 205 5.46 -27.43 16.83
N ASN A 206 5.85 -27.91 18.01
CA ASN A 206 6.52 -27.10 19.03
C ASN A 206 7.84 -26.52 18.51
N ASN A 207 8.30 -25.43 19.14
CA ASN A 207 9.57 -24.76 18.84
C ASN A 207 9.68 -24.21 17.40
N LEU A 208 8.56 -23.77 16.81
CA LEU A 208 8.51 -23.22 15.45
C LEU A 208 9.62 -22.19 15.17
N GLN A 209 9.84 -21.24 16.08
CA GLN A 209 10.87 -20.20 15.89
C GLN A 209 12.28 -20.79 15.72
N LYS A 210 12.62 -21.80 16.52
CA LYS A 210 13.91 -22.49 16.42
C LYS A 210 14.04 -23.18 15.06
N ARG A 211 12.99 -23.90 14.64
CA ARG A 211 12.97 -24.62 13.36
C ARG A 211 13.06 -23.69 12.15
N LEU A 212 12.43 -22.52 12.21
CA LEU A 212 12.55 -21.49 11.16
C LEU A 212 13.98 -20.94 11.09
N ASN A 213 14.63 -20.73 12.24
CA ASN A 213 16.01 -20.25 12.30
C ASN A 213 17.04 -21.27 11.78
N GLU A 214 16.75 -22.57 11.87
CA GLU A 214 17.62 -23.67 11.37
C GLU A 214 17.60 -23.81 9.84
N ILE A 215 16.66 -23.17 9.13
CA ILE A 215 16.63 -23.19 7.67
C ILE A 215 17.74 -22.28 7.16
N GLU A 216 18.88 -22.80 6.70
CA GLU A 216 20.00 -21.94 6.25
C GLU A 216 19.80 -21.38 4.83
N ASN A 217 19.23 -22.17 3.91
CA ASN A 217 19.08 -21.77 2.52
C ASN A 217 18.06 -20.63 2.35
N GLU A 218 18.51 -19.49 1.83
CA GLU A 218 17.69 -18.28 1.67
C GLU A 218 16.42 -18.50 0.82
N GLN A 219 16.51 -19.23 -0.30
CA GLN A 219 15.32 -19.52 -1.13
C GLN A 219 14.32 -20.40 -0.37
N LYS A 220 14.80 -21.39 0.39
CA LYS A 220 13.97 -22.22 1.26
C LYS A 220 13.32 -21.38 2.38
N LYS A 221 14.04 -20.43 2.99
CA LYS A 221 13.46 -19.49 3.97
C LYS A 221 12.30 -18.70 3.36
N LYS A 222 12.47 -18.15 2.15
CA LYS A 222 11.41 -17.39 1.46
C LYS A 222 10.16 -18.24 1.22
N ILE A 223 10.34 -19.49 0.76
CA ILE A 223 9.24 -20.44 0.57
C ILE A 223 8.51 -20.75 1.89
N TYR A 224 9.26 -21.03 2.96
CA TYR A 224 8.68 -21.31 4.27
C TYR A 224 7.97 -20.10 4.85
N ASN A 225 8.49 -18.89 4.66
CA ASN A 225 7.83 -17.67 5.11
C ASN A 225 6.56 -17.37 4.30
N LEU A 226 6.54 -17.63 2.98
CA LEU A 226 5.32 -17.57 2.17
C LEU A 226 4.26 -18.57 2.66
N ALA A 227 4.67 -19.81 2.92
CA ALA A 227 3.78 -20.82 3.45
C ALA A 227 3.31 -20.50 4.88
N LEU A 228 4.16 -19.93 5.72
CA LEU A 228 3.78 -19.46 7.06
C LEU A 228 2.73 -18.35 6.98
N LEU A 229 2.87 -17.40 6.05
CA LEU A 229 1.85 -16.37 5.86
C LEU A 229 0.51 -16.98 5.41
N ALA A 230 0.52 -17.98 4.52
CA ALA A 230 -0.69 -18.74 4.14
C ALA A 230 -1.31 -19.49 5.32
N PHE A 231 -0.48 -20.06 6.19
CA PHE A 231 -0.91 -20.72 7.44
C PHE A 231 -1.58 -19.73 8.39
N LEU A 232 -1.00 -18.53 8.55
CA LEU A 232 -1.53 -17.46 9.38
C LEU A 232 -2.83 -16.85 8.82
N ASP A 233 -2.94 -16.71 7.49
CA ASP A 233 -4.16 -16.26 6.80
C ASP A 233 -5.31 -17.26 7.06
N SER A 234 -5.06 -18.55 6.83
CA SER A 234 -6.04 -19.62 7.07
C SER A 234 -6.41 -19.77 8.55
N LEU A 235 -5.49 -19.54 9.49
CA LEU A 235 -5.77 -19.52 10.94
C LEU A 235 -6.78 -18.43 11.31
N GLY A 236 -6.65 -17.24 10.72
CA GLY A 236 -7.60 -16.16 10.94
C GLY A 236 -8.99 -16.50 10.41
N TYR A 237 -9.05 -17.19 9.27
CA TYR A 237 -10.32 -17.59 8.64
C TYR A 237 -11.00 -18.75 9.36
N SER A 238 -10.26 -19.75 9.83
CA SER A 238 -10.80 -20.91 10.55
C SER A 238 -11.52 -20.51 11.85
N LYS A 239 -11.06 -19.45 12.53
CA LYS A 239 -11.76 -18.90 13.71
C LYS A 239 -13.12 -18.26 13.40
N ARG A 240 -13.44 -17.99 12.12
CA ARG A 240 -14.67 -17.33 11.68
C ARG A 240 -15.64 -18.26 10.96
N VAL A 241 -15.23 -19.48 10.63
CA VAL A 241 -15.99 -20.40 9.78
C VAL A 241 -16.02 -21.78 10.42
N ILE A 242 -17.21 -22.38 10.53
CA ILE A 242 -17.42 -23.69 11.16
C ILE A 242 -17.21 -24.84 10.15
N SER A 243 -17.36 -24.56 8.85
CA SER A 243 -17.45 -25.57 7.79
C SER A 243 -16.12 -26.15 7.31
N ALA A 244 -14.97 -25.66 7.76
CA ALA A 244 -13.66 -26.14 7.31
C ALA A 244 -12.60 -26.08 8.40
N SER A 245 -11.77 -27.13 8.51
CA SER A 245 -10.61 -27.16 9.40
C SER A 245 -9.53 -26.18 8.95
N HIS A 246 -8.64 -25.79 9.87
CA HIS A 246 -7.49 -24.94 9.54
C HIS A 246 -6.59 -25.58 8.48
N GLU A 247 -6.34 -26.88 8.56
CA GLU A 247 -5.54 -27.62 7.58
C GLU A 247 -6.15 -27.57 6.17
N ASN A 248 -7.47 -27.79 6.05
CA ASN A 248 -8.17 -27.71 4.77
C ASN A 248 -8.13 -26.29 4.19
N LEU A 249 -8.26 -25.27 5.03
CA LEU A 249 -8.16 -23.87 4.60
C LEU A 249 -6.73 -23.52 4.21
N PHE A 250 -5.74 -24.06 4.91
CA PHE A 250 -4.33 -23.84 4.62
C PHE A 250 -3.95 -24.35 3.24
N SER A 251 -4.36 -25.57 2.86
CA SER A 251 -4.05 -26.13 1.54
C SER A 251 -4.64 -25.28 0.39
N VAL A 252 -5.86 -24.77 0.56
CA VAL A 252 -6.53 -23.86 -0.38
C VAL A 252 -5.80 -22.52 -0.49
N VAL A 253 -5.45 -21.91 0.65
CA VAL A 253 -4.76 -20.61 0.68
C VAL A 253 -3.34 -20.73 0.12
N LEU A 254 -2.60 -21.80 0.48
CA LEU A 254 -1.25 -22.05 -0.01
C LEU A 254 -1.23 -22.22 -1.53
N ARG A 255 -2.18 -22.97 -2.09
CA ARG A 255 -2.33 -23.10 -3.54
C ARG A 255 -2.56 -21.76 -4.22
N ARG A 256 -3.46 -20.94 -3.68
CA ARG A 256 -3.70 -19.58 -4.19
C ARG A 256 -2.43 -18.73 -4.15
N TYR A 257 -1.67 -18.78 -3.06
CA TYR A 257 -0.42 -18.02 -2.91
C TYR A 257 0.64 -18.50 -3.91
N GLU A 258 0.83 -19.81 -4.04
CA GLU A 258 1.72 -20.40 -5.04
C GLU A 258 1.38 -19.91 -6.45
N GLU A 259 0.12 -20.08 -6.87
CA GLU A 259 -0.32 -19.71 -8.23
C GLU A 259 -0.21 -18.20 -8.48
N THR A 260 -0.52 -17.37 -7.48
CA THR A 260 -0.41 -15.90 -7.59
C THR A 260 1.04 -15.48 -7.79
N VAL A 261 1.94 -15.94 -6.93
CA VAL A 261 3.36 -15.57 -6.99
C VAL A 261 4.03 -16.18 -8.22
N TYR A 262 3.74 -17.45 -8.53
CA TYR A 262 4.28 -18.14 -9.70
C TYR A 262 3.88 -17.44 -10.99
N SER A 263 2.58 -17.16 -11.17
CA SER A 263 2.08 -16.48 -12.36
C SER A 263 2.69 -15.08 -12.49
N PHE A 264 2.79 -14.34 -11.38
CA PHE A 264 3.35 -13.00 -11.40
C PHE A 264 4.83 -13.01 -11.82
N ILE A 265 5.66 -13.85 -11.21
CA ILE A 265 7.10 -13.94 -11.56
C ILE A 265 7.29 -14.40 -13.00
N LEU A 266 6.54 -15.42 -13.44
CA LEU A 266 6.66 -15.98 -14.79
C LEU A 266 6.42 -14.91 -15.86
N ASN A 267 5.36 -14.12 -15.70
CA ASN A 267 4.97 -13.09 -16.66
C ASN A 267 5.79 -11.80 -16.55
N ASN A 268 6.51 -11.58 -15.44
CA ASN A 268 7.20 -10.32 -15.16
C ASN A 268 8.71 -10.44 -14.92
N SER A 269 9.31 -11.58 -15.25
CA SER A 269 10.72 -11.87 -14.95
C SER A 269 11.70 -10.79 -15.42
N GLU A 270 11.45 -10.14 -16.56
CA GLU A 270 12.27 -9.03 -17.06
C GLU A 270 12.17 -7.78 -16.18
N TYR A 271 10.97 -7.45 -15.70
CA TYR A 271 10.70 -6.28 -14.87
C TYR A 271 11.19 -6.43 -13.43
N LEU A 272 11.39 -7.67 -12.96
CA LEU A 272 11.84 -7.98 -11.59
C LEU A 272 13.37 -8.01 -11.42
N LYS A 273 14.15 -7.78 -12.48
CA LYS A 273 15.62 -7.78 -12.42
C LYS A 273 16.21 -6.64 -11.57
N ASN A 274 15.51 -5.51 -11.48
CA ASN A 274 16.00 -4.29 -10.86
C ASN A 274 15.05 -3.81 -9.76
N LEU A 275 14.77 -4.67 -8.78
CA LEU A 275 13.95 -4.30 -7.63
C LEU A 275 14.70 -3.33 -6.71
N GLY A 276 13.96 -2.40 -6.12
CA GLY A 276 14.46 -1.60 -5.02
C GLY A 276 14.69 -2.45 -3.77
N ASN A 277 15.66 -2.08 -2.95
CA ASN A 277 15.92 -2.78 -1.70
C ASN A 277 14.91 -2.37 -0.63
N LEU A 278 14.40 -3.35 0.10
CA LEU A 278 13.59 -3.14 1.30
C LEU A 278 14.43 -3.38 2.55
N GLN A 279 14.46 -2.38 3.43
CA GLN A 279 14.95 -2.52 4.79
C GLN A 279 13.80 -2.41 5.78
N ILE A 280 13.60 -3.43 6.62
CA ILE A 280 12.64 -3.38 7.73
C ILE A 280 13.42 -3.15 9.03
N LEU A 281 13.09 -2.10 9.77
CA LEU A 281 13.71 -1.83 11.07
C LEU A 281 12.85 -2.42 12.19
N ASN A 282 13.37 -3.46 12.85
CA ASN A 282 12.67 -4.16 13.93
C ASN A 282 12.91 -3.47 15.27
N GLY A 283 11.90 -3.51 16.16
CA GLY A 283 12.01 -2.95 17.52
C GLY A 283 12.03 -1.43 17.59
N VAL A 284 11.62 -0.76 16.51
CA VAL A 284 11.60 0.70 16.36
C VAL A 284 10.16 1.20 16.31
N THR A 285 9.91 2.42 16.79
CA THR A 285 8.61 3.09 16.68
C THR A 285 8.69 4.31 15.78
N ALA A 286 7.58 4.71 15.18
CA ALA A 286 7.50 5.94 14.39
C ALA A 286 7.78 7.22 15.19
N THR A 287 7.71 7.13 16.52
CA THR A 287 7.96 8.23 17.47
C THR A 287 9.45 8.42 17.80
N GLU A 288 10.31 7.49 17.40
CA GLU A 288 11.76 7.53 17.63
C GLU A 288 12.48 6.76 16.51
N LEU A 289 12.87 7.47 15.45
CA LEU A 289 13.49 6.89 14.26
C LEU A 289 15.02 6.83 14.42
N PRO A 290 15.66 5.65 14.34
CA PRO A 290 17.12 5.51 14.40
C PRO A 290 17.74 5.83 13.03
N LEU A 291 17.40 7.00 12.49
CA LEU A 291 17.81 7.47 11.18
C LEU A 291 18.43 8.86 11.33
N ASP A 292 19.43 9.17 10.50
CA ASP A 292 20.09 10.46 10.53
C ASP A 292 19.18 11.59 10.05
N ASN A 293 19.47 12.81 10.49
CA ASN A 293 18.77 14.01 10.03
C ASN A 293 18.93 14.18 8.51
N ASN A 294 17.87 14.56 7.82
CA ASN A 294 17.88 14.80 6.36
C ASN A 294 18.44 13.60 5.55
N SER A 295 18.14 12.37 5.94
CA SER A 295 18.58 11.15 5.26
C SER A 295 17.57 10.62 4.24
N ILE A 296 16.29 11.00 4.35
CA ILE A 296 15.18 10.44 3.57
C ILE A 296 14.72 11.37 2.44
N ASP A 297 14.43 10.82 1.26
CA ASP A 297 14.05 11.59 0.07
C ASP A 297 12.53 11.73 -0.13
N GLY A 298 11.73 10.96 0.60
CA GLY A 298 10.28 11.13 0.68
C GLY A 298 9.66 10.23 1.74
N VAL A 299 8.50 10.61 2.25
CA VAL A 299 7.73 9.80 3.19
C VAL A 299 6.33 9.59 2.64
N ILE A 300 5.85 8.34 2.63
CA ILE A 300 4.47 8.01 2.30
C ILE A 300 3.96 7.09 3.41
N THR A 301 2.87 7.48 4.07
CA THR A 301 2.40 6.77 5.27
C THR A 301 0.91 6.99 5.52
N SER A 302 0.32 6.16 6.38
CA SER A 302 -1.01 6.41 6.96
C SER A 302 -0.96 6.12 8.46
N PRO A 303 -1.40 7.06 9.30
CA PRO A 303 -1.55 6.82 10.73
C PRO A 303 -2.51 5.65 11.02
N PRO A 304 -2.30 4.91 12.13
CA PRO A 304 -3.26 3.90 12.56
C PRO A 304 -4.53 4.56 13.10
N TYR A 305 -5.67 4.32 12.45
CA TYR A 305 -7.00 4.72 12.94
C TYR A 305 -7.52 3.78 14.03
N SER A 306 -6.74 3.58 15.10
CA SER A 306 -7.06 2.61 16.15
C SER A 306 -8.40 2.84 16.85
N PHE A 307 -8.96 4.06 16.75
CA PHE A 307 -10.32 4.42 17.20
C PHE A 307 -11.43 3.81 16.34
N ALA A 308 -11.16 3.57 15.06
CA ALA A 308 -12.09 3.02 14.08
C ALA A 308 -11.85 1.52 13.84
N ILE A 309 -10.58 1.09 13.89
CA ILE A 309 -10.14 -0.27 13.60
C ILE A 309 -9.16 -0.72 14.69
N ASP A 310 -9.54 -1.71 15.50
CA ASP A 310 -8.61 -2.35 16.44
C ASP A 310 -7.74 -3.37 15.67
N TYR A 311 -6.60 -2.89 15.15
CA TYR A 311 -5.66 -3.71 14.37
C TYR A 311 -5.12 -4.90 15.16
N ILE A 312 -4.84 -4.71 16.46
CA ILE A 312 -4.36 -5.78 17.34
C ILE A 312 -5.42 -6.88 17.48
N LYS A 313 -6.68 -6.50 17.65
CA LYS A 313 -7.77 -7.48 17.71
C LYS A 313 -7.96 -8.22 16.38
N ASN A 314 -7.77 -7.56 15.25
CA ASN A 314 -7.89 -8.22 13.94
C ASN A 314 -6.80 -9.28 13.72
N ASP A 315 -5.58 -9.01 14.22
CA ASP A 315 -4.40 -9.86 14.03
C ASP A 315 -4.04 -10.71 15.26
N GLU A 316 -4.91 -10.74 16.28
CA GLU A 316 -4.68 -11.41 17.57
C GLU A 316 -4.36 -12.90 17.39
N ALA A 317 -5.05 -13.58 16.48
CA ALA A 317 -4.79 -15.00 16.22
C ALA A 317 -3.37 -15.24 15.71
N GLN A 318 -2.88 -14.38 14.83
CA GLN A 318 -1.56 -14.46 14.23
C GLN A 318 -0.47 -14.08 15.23
N LEU A 319 -0.68 -12.98 15.97
CA LEU A 319 0.25 -12.53 17.01
C LEU A 319 0.42 -13.56 18.12
N CYS A 320 -0.67 -14.14 18.62
CA CYS A 320 -0.64 -15.22 19.61
C CYS A 320 0.10 -16.45 19.09
N PHE A 321 -0.17 -16.86 17.84
CA PHE A 321 0.51 -18.01 17.25
C PHE A 321 2.02 -17.81 17.13
N LEU A 322 2.45 -16.59 16.78
CA LEU A 322 3.86 -16.22 16.70
C LEU A 322 4.51 -15.99 18.09
N GLY A 323 3.77 -16.21 19.19
CA GLY A 323 4.29 -16.12 20.56
C GLY A 323 4.39 -14.70 21.12
N TYR A 324 3.76 -13.71 20.47
CA TYR A 324 3.80 -12.33 20.96
C TYR A 324 2.76 -12.04 22.03
N ASN A 325 3.15 -11.25 23.04
CA ASN A 325 2.24 -10.78 24.06
C ASN A 325 1.43 -9.58 23.55
N ILE A 326 0.13 -9.80 23.34
CA ILE A 326 -0.81 -8.82 22.82
C ILE A 326 -0.90 -7.56 23.69
N ASN A 327 -0.88 -7.71 25.01
CA ASN A 327 -1.01 -6.58 25.94
C ASN A 327 0.20 -5.64 25.85
N ASN A 328 1.41 -6.20 25.68
CA ASN A 328 2.63 -5.42 25.49
C ASN A 328 2.54 -4.57 24.20
N ILE A 329 2.13 -5.18 23.08
CA ILE A 329 1.97 -4.45 21.81
C ILE A 329 0.88 -3.38 21.96
N ARG A 330 -0.27 -3.73 22.56
CA ARG A 330 -1.39 -2.80 22.77
C ARG A 330 -0.98 -1.57 23.58
N SER A 331 -0.16 -1.74 24.62
CA SER A 331 0.33 -0.63 25.46
C SER A 331 1.27 0.35 24.76
N LYS A 332 1.75 0.01 23.55
CA LYS A 332 2.66 0.83 22.74
C LYS A 332 2.05 1.31 21.43
N MET A 333 0.86 0.80 21.07
CA MET A 333 0.25 1.10 19.78
C MET A 333 -0.44 2.46 19.79
N ILE A 334 0.00 3.34 18.88
CA ILE A 334 -0.58 4.66 18.64
C ILE A 334 -2.11 4.53 18.46
N GLY A 335 -2.85 5.29 19.27
CA GLY A 335 -4.31 5.31 19.30
C GLY A 335 -5.00 4.22 20.13
N LEU A 336 -4.25 3.31 20.79
CA LEU A 336 -4.81 2.34 21.76
C LEU A 336 -4.40 2.62 23.21
N ILE A 337 -3.50 3.58 23.45
CA ILE A 337 -2.97 3.94 24.78
C ILE A 337 -3.95 4.84 25.53
N GLY A 338 -4.48 4.39 26.67
CA GLY A 338 -5.39 5.17 27.53
C GLY A 338 -6.59 4.35 28.00
N LYS A 339 -7.18 4.73 29.14
CA LYS A 339 -8.28 4.01 29.80
C LYS A 339 -9.62 4.30 29.14
N ASN A 340 -9.86 5.56 28.78
CA ASN A 340 -11.10 6.02 28.16
C ASN A 340 -10.85 6.62 26.77
N LYS A 341 -11.92 7.02 26.08
CA LYS A 341 -11.86 7.52 24.71
C LYS A 341 -11.11 8.85 24.58
N GLU A 342 -11.29 9.75 25.54
CA GLU A 342 -10.67 11.08 25.57
C GLU A 342 -9.17 10.96 25.76
N GLU A 343 -8.73 10.20 26.77
CA GLU A 343 -7.32 9.94 27.05
C GLU A 343 -6.61 9.27 25.85
N ARG A 344 -7.29 8.33 25.18
CA ARG A 344 -6.73 7.71 23.96
C ARG A 344 -6.56 8.71 22.83
N LEU A 345 -7.51 9.64 22.67
CA LEU A 345 -7.44 10.66 21.63
C LEU A 345 -6.34 11.67 21.91
N GLU A 346 -6.19 12.10 23.15
CA GLU A 346 -5.09 12.97 23.60
C GLU A 346 -3.72 12.30 23.37
N ASN A 347 -3.55 11.06 23.84
CA ASN A 347 -2.31 10.30 23.64
C ASN A 347 -1.99 10.10 22.15
N TYR A 348 -3.01 9.84 21.33
CA TYR A 348 -2.83 9.75 19.88
C TYR A 348 -2.27 11.04 19.28
N PHE A 349 -2.81 12.21 19.65
CA PHE A 349 -2.28 13.47 19.14
C PHE A 349 -0.86 13.74 19.64
N ASN A 350 -0.56 13.42 20.89
CA ASN A 350 0.80 13.52 21.44
C ASN A 350 1.79 12.63 20.68
N ASP A 351 1.42 11.39 20.40
CA ASP A 351 2.25 10.46 19.62
C ASP A 351 2.38 10.90 18.17
N MET A 352 1.29 11.31 17.52
CA MET A 352 1.33 11.79 16.14
C MET A 352 2.15 13.08 16.00
N ASN A 353 2.15 13.95 17.01
CA ASN A 353 3.03 15.11 17.04
C ASN A 353 4.51 14.71 17.03
N LYS A 354 4.91 13.72 17.85
CA LYS A 354 6.26 13.14 17.83
C LYS A 354 6.58 12.49 16.48
N VAL A 355 5.64 11.75 15.89
CA VAL A 355 5.80 11.18 14.53
C VAL A 355 6.04 12.28 13.50
N CYS A 356 5.28 13.38 13.54
CA CYS A 356 5.48 14.52 12.64
C CYS A 356 6.86 15.15 12.84
N SER A 357 7.31 15.28 14.08
CA SER A 357 8.64 15.78 14.43
C SER A 357 9.75 14.90 13.86
N GLU A 358 9.66 13.59 14.05
CA GLU A 358 10.65 12.63 13.56
C GLU A 358 10.67 12.56 12.02
N ILE A 359 9.51 12.55 11.37
CA ILE A 359 9.41 12.65 9.92
C ILE A 359 10.07 13.94 9.43
N ALA A 360 9.75 15.08 10.04
CA ALA A 360 10.36 16.35 9.69
C ALA A 360 11.88 16.32 9.89
N ARG A 361 12.38 15.66 10.93
CA ARG A 361 13.81 15.55 11.23
C ARG A 361 14.55 14.75 10.15
N VAL A 362 14.05 13.59 9.76
CA VAL A 362 14.72 12.67 8.82
C VAL A 362 14.51 13.05 7.35
N LEU A 363 13.40 13.69 6.99
CA LEU A 363 13.10 14.09 5.61
C LEU A 363 14.07 15.19 5.13
N LYS A 364 14.62 15.10 3.92
CA LYS A 364 15.48 16.15 3.35
C LYS A 364 14.70 17.45 3.07
N PRO A 365 15.34 18.63 3.12
CA PRO A 365 14.69 19.88 2.73
C PRO A 365 14.15 19.81 1.29
N ASN A 366 13.04 20.49 1.02
CA ASN A 366 12.32 20.48 -0.27
C ASN A 366 11.75 19.13 -0.72
N LYS A 367 11.85 18.07 0.09
CA LYS A 367 11.19 16.79 -0.15
C LYS A 367 9.80 16.75 0.48
N TYR A 368 9.07 15.68 0.16
CA TYR A 368 7.64 15.59 0.43
C TYR A 368 7.30 14.49 1.43
N LEU A 369 6.31 14.79 2.26
CA LEU A 369 5.54 13.81 3.02
C LEU A 369 4.16 13.71 2.36
N VAL A 370 3.72 12.50 2.04
CA VAL A 370 2.34 12.21 1.66
C VAL A 370 1.71 11.39 2.78
N MET A 371 0.65 11.92 3.37
CA MET A 371 -0.07 11.25 4.45
C MET A 371 -1.53 11.07 4.06
N ILE A 372 -2.02 9.84 4.13
CA ILE A 372 -3.46 9.58 4.03
C ILE A 372 -4.03 9.59 5.42
N ILE A 373 -5.10 10.36 5.64
CA ILE A 373 -5.79 10.46 6.91
C ILE A 373 -7.31 10.34 6.74
N GLY A 374 -7.91 9.29 7.29
CA GLY A 374 -9.35 9.19 7.50
C GLY A 374 -9.80 10.17 8.58
N SER A 375 -10.84 10.96 8.30
CA SER A 375 -11.45 11.84 9.30
C SER A 375 -12.91 11.48 9.51
N ASN A 376 -13.30 11.36 10.78
CA ASN A 376 -14.70 11.29 11.15
C ASN A 376 -14.94 12.01 12.48
N THR A 377 -15.67 13.11 12.41
CA THR A 377 -16.08 13.91 13.57
C THR A 377 -16.96 13.14 14.55
N ASN A 378 -17.74 12.14 14.10
CA ASN A 378 -18.62 11.37 15.00
C ASN A 378 -17.83 10.48 15.96
N GLN A 379 -16.73 9.88 15.49
CA GLN A 379 -15.91 8.99 16.32
C GLN A 379 -14.93 9.73 17.22
N THR A 380 -14.65 11.01 16.97
CA THR A 380 -13.72 11.83 17.77
C THR A 380 -14.42 12.85 18.66
N GLY A 381 -15.76 12.87 18.71
CA GLY A 381 -16.49 13.84 19.52
C GLY A 381 -16.46 15.26 18.93
N GLY A 382 -16.36 15.39 17.61
CA GLY A 382 -16.34 16.67 16.88
C GLY A 382 -14.95 17.11 16.41
N ILE A 383 -13.88 16.46 16.86
CA ILE A 383 -12.50 16.85 16.53
C ILE A 383 -12.11 16.36 15.13
N ARG A 384 -11.60 17.26 14.29
CA ARG A 384 -11.07 16.92 12.97
C ARG A 384 -9.62 16.43 13.09
N LEU A 385 -9.44 15.12 12.97
CA LEU A 385 -8.13 14.45 13.07
C LEU A 385 -7.11 15.06 12.10
N GLU A 386 -7.51 15.22 10.84
CA GLU A 386 -6.70 15.73 9.75
C GLU A 386 -6.21 17.15 10.04
N GLN A 387 -7.06 17.99 10.63
CA GLN A 387 -6.69 19.37 10.95
C GLN A 387 -5.61 19.41 12.04
N THR A 388 -5.77 18.59 13.08
CA THR A 388 -4.80 18.51 14.19
C THR A 388 -3.44 18.03 13.70
N ILE A 389 -3.43 17.02 12.81
CA ILE A 389 -2.17 16.54 12.20
C ILE A 389 -1.57 17.58 11.25
N ILE A 390 -2.38 18.28 10.46
CA ILE A 390 -1.89 19.38 9.62
C ILE A 390 -1.19 20.43 10.48
N ASP A 391 -1.74 20.77 11.64
CA ASP A 391 -1.16 21.77 12.53
C ASP A 391 0.12 21.25 13.20
N SER A 392 0.17 19.98 13.61
CA SER A 392 1.41 19.33 14.10
C SER A 392 2.52 19.35 13.05
N CYS A 393 2.21 19.04 11.78
CA CYS A 393 3.16 19.13 10.67
C CYS A 393 3.72 20.55 10.49
N LYS A 394 2.87 21.58 10.61
CA LYS A 394 3.29 22.98 10.45
C LYS A 394 4.33 23.39 11.49
N GLU A 395 4.18 22.94 12.74
CA GLU A 395 5.15 23.22 13.82
C GLU A 395 6.57 22.76 13.48
N TYR A 396 6.69 21.71 12.66
CA TYR A 396 7.97 21.13 12.24
C TYR A 396 8.37 21.46 10.79
N ASN A 397 7.91 22.60 10.26
CA ASN A 397 8.27 23.10 8.92
C ASN A 397 7.84 22.16 7.77
N LEU A 398 6.78 21.37 7.97
CA LEU A 398 6.10 20.61 6.92
C LEU A 398 4.87 21.39 6.47
N LYS A 399 5.00 22.14 5.37
CA LYS A 399 3.92 22.97 4.83
C LYS A 399 2.99 22.14 3.96
N LEU A 400 1.69 22.15 4.26
CA LEU A 400 0.67 21.56 3.39
C LEU A 400 0.64 22.30 2.04
N VAL A 401 0.80 21.56 0.95
CA VAL A 401 0.83 22.10 -0.42
C VAL A 401 -0.30 21.60 -1.31
N LYS A 402 -0.92 20.46 -0.97
CA LYS A 402 -2.06 19.91 -1.70
C LYS A 402 -2.89 19.01 -0.78
N THR A 403 -4.21 19.04 -0.98
CA THR A 403 -5.17 18.14 -0.34
C THR A 403 -6.07 17.57 -1.43
N ILE A 404 -6.32 16.26 -1.38
CA ILE A 404 -7.29 15.57 -2.23
C ILE A 404 -8.27 14.83 -1.34
N LEU A 405 -9.57 14.97 -1.61
CA LEU A 405 -10.63 14.24 -0.93
C LEU A 405 -10.85 12.90 -1.61
N LYS A 406 -10.76 11.81 -0.84
CA LYS A 406 -10.97 10.45 -1.29
C LYS A 406 -12.18 9.85 -0.57
N PRO A 407 -13.30 9.60 -1.26
CA PRO A 407 -14.45 8.91 -0.65
C PRO A 407 -14.11 7.48 -0.23
N ILE A 408 -14.74 6.99 0.84
CA ILE A 408 -14.62 5.57 1.26
C ILE A 408 -15.83 4.77 0.77
N LYS A 409 -15.60 3.79 -0.11
CA LYS A 409 -16.61 2.80 -0.51
C LYS A 409 -16.78 1.74 0.61
N GLY A 410 -18.02 1.49 1.05
CA GLY A 410 -18.38 0.36 1.93
C GLY A 410 -18.37 0.59 3.45
N LEU A 411 -17.69 1.63 3.97
CA LEU A 411 -17.69 1.99 5.40
C LEU A 411 -18.49 3.29 5.70
N ARG A 412 -19.46 3.63 4.85
CA ARG A 412 -20.22 4.90 4.91
C ARG A 412 -20.87 5.22 6.27
N ASN A 413 -21.05 4.22 7.14
CA ASN A 413 -21.61 4.38 8.47
C ASN A 413 -20.56 4.77 9.53
N THR A 414 -19.26 4.54 9.30
CA THR A 414 -18.18 4.78 10.27
C THR A 414 -17.10 5.74 9.80
N MET A 415 -16.76 5.82 8.51
CA MET A 415 -15.88 6.86 7.94
C MET A 415 -16.33 7.11 6.50
N LYS A 416 -16.59 8.37 6.17
CA LYS A 416 -17.13 8.74 4.85
C LYS A 416 -16.03 9.15 3.88
N ASP A 417 -15.03 9.87 4.38
CA ASP A 417 -13.98 10.47 3.57
C ASP A 417 -12.58 10.27 4.19
N GLU A 418 -11.59 10.10 3.33
CA GLU A 418 -10.16 10.18 3.62
C GLU A 418 -9.58 11.41 2.92
N TYR A 419 -8.56 12.00 3.53
CA TYR A 419 -7.79 13.08 2.95
C TYR A 419 -6.41 12.57 2.57
N ILE A 420 -6.01 12.82 1.33
CA ILE A 420 -4.62 12.66 0.89
C ILE A 420 -3.96 14.02 1.04
N LEU A 421 -3.01 14.12 1.96
CA LEU A 421 -2.33 15.35 2.31
C LEU A 421 -0.89 15.32 1.81
N PHE A 422 -0.51 16.29 0.99
CA PHE A 422 0.87 16.47 0.55
C PHE A 422 1.48 17.63 1.32
N PHE A 423 2.57 17.36 2.02
CA PHE A 423 3.37 18.35 2.71
C PHE A 423 4.74 18.47 2.03
N LYS A 424 5.28 19.68 1.98
CA LYS A 424 6.65 19.95 1.55
C LYS A 424 7.46 20.46 2.73
N LYS A 425 8.62 19.85 2.97
CA LYS A 425 9.56 20.33 4.00
C LYS A 425 10.20 21.63 3.55
N GLY A 426 10.09 22.68 4.37
CA GLY A 426 10.77 23.95 4.12
C GLY A 426 12.30 23.85 4.25
N LEU A 427 13.00 24.87 3.79
CA LEU A 427 14.39 25.09 4.15
C LEU A 427 14.43 25.51 5.63
N LYS A 428 15.43 25.05 6.41
CA LYS A 428 15.70 25.70 7.69
C LYS A 428 16.19 27.12 7.36
N THR A 429 15.45 28.12 7.82
CA THR A 429 15.86 29.53 7.80
C THR A 429 17.05 29.76 8.71
#